data_AF-A0A7W0JY11-F1
#
_entry.id   AF-A0A7W0JY11-F1
#
_cell.length_a   1.000
_cell.length_b   1.000
_cell.length_c   1.000
_cell.angle_alpha   90.00
_cell.angle_beta   90.00
_cell.angle_gamma   90.00
#
_symmetry.space_group_name_H-M   'P 1'
#
loop_
_entity.id
_entity.type
_entity.pdbx_description
1 polymer ?
#
loop_
_entity_poly.entity_id
_entity_poly.type
_entity_poly.pdbx_seq_one_letter_code
_entity_poly.pdbx_strand_id
1 'polypeptide(L)'
;MQGVFAVHHLGLVAGVVALALSGAVGRGGVGRSGAWLLVAGTVMLTASELLAMRYVGWTNEAANAGLMGAAYGISCTLMGVGAILAGIGVRRAKVWSGWRAWTPMVIGVAQFVMLTPGMFGGFVVARLVIGAWMLMFAALGAGACTPSRWIGSEPGSGLRRSPRADSGSSSPSASCSTRFAPASRTSAGTSVGRTSSACRTR
;
A
#
# COMPACT_ATOMS: atom_id res chain seq x y z
N MET A 1 -21.04 21.59 8.44
CA MET A 1 -20.86 20.19 7.98
C MET A 1 -19.51 19.95 7.25
N GLN A 2 -18.85 20.97 6.69
CA GLN A 2 -17.57 20.80 5.97
C GLN A 2 -16.42 20.22 6.81
N GLY A 3 -16.33 20.54 8.11
CA GLY A 3 -15.27 20.00 8.98
C GLY A 3 -15.26 18.46 9.08
N VAL A 4 -16.43 17.82 8.96
CA VAL A 4 -16.51 16.35 8.99
C VAL A 4 -15.84 15.73 7.76
N PHE A 5 -15.96 16.36 6.59
CA PHE A 5 -15.30 15.88 5.36
C PHE A 5 -13.77 15.97 5.46
N ALA A 6 -13.23 17.03 6.07
CA ALA A 6 -11.79 17.15 6.29
C ALA A 6 -11.26 16.02 7.19
N VAL A 7 -11.95 15.75 8.30
CA VAL A 7 -11.58 14.64 9.21
C VAL A 7 -11.62 13.29 8.49
N HIS A 8 -12.63 13.06 7.63
CA HIS A 8 -12.71 11.83 6.83
C HIS A 8 -11.54 11.69 5.85
N HIS A 9 -11.14 12.77 5.19
CA HIS A 9 -9.99 12.77 4.28
C HIS A 9 -8.68 12.49 5.04
N LEU A 10 -8.52 13.04 6.24
CA LEU A 10 -7.37 12.72 7.09
C LEU A 10 -7.35 11.24 7.50
N GLY A 11 -8.52 10.66 7.81
CA GLY A 11 -8.65 9.23 8.07
C GLY A 11 -8.29 8.37 6.85
N LEU A 12 -8.71 8.77 5.65
CA LEU A 12 -8.32 8.14 4.39
C LEU A 12 -6.81 8.19 4.16
N VAL A 13 -6.20 9.38 4.31
CA VAL A 13 -4.75 9.56 4.18
C VAL A 13 -4.03 8.63 5.16
N ALA A 14 -4.45 8.60 6.43
CA ALA A 14 -3.85 7.73 7.43
C ALA A 14 -3.99 6.24 7.06
N GLY A 15 -5.15 5.80 6.57
CA GLY A 15 -5.37 4.40 6.15
C GLY A 15 -4.52 4.00 4.94
N VAL A 16 -4.41 4.88 3.94
CA VAL A 16 -3.58 4.65 2.75
C VAL A 16 -2.09 4.66 3.11
N VAL A 17 -1.65 5.59 3.95
CA VAL A 17 -0.26 5.65 4.44
C VAL A 17 0.05 4.39 5.25
N ALA A 18 -0.85 3.95 6.14
CA ALA A 18 -0.69 2.70 6.88
C ALA A 18 -0.54 1.51 5.93
N LEU A 19 -1.34 1.43 4.85
CA LEU A 19 -1.18 0.40 3.82
C LEU A 19 0.20 0.47 3.16
N ALA A 20 0.65 1.66 2.76
CA ALA A 20 1.95 1.88 2.12
C ALA A 20 3.14 1.49 3.04
N LEU A 21 2.99 1.73 4.35
CA LEU A 21 4.02 1.45 5.35
C LEU A 21 3.99 0.01 5.88
N SER A 22 2.82 -0.65 5.88
CA SER A 22 2.61 -2.00 6.46
C SER A 22 3.43 -3.12 5.83
N GLY A 23 4.00 -2.90 4.64
CA GLY A 23 4.66 -3.95 3.86
C GLY A 23 3.69 -4.95 3.21
N ALA A 24 2.38 -4.80 3.40
CA ALA A 24 1.36 -5.68 2.80
C ALA A 24 1.41 -5.73 1.27
N VAL A 25 1.86 -4.63 0.65
CA VAL A 25 2.02 -4.48 -0.80
C VAL A 25 3.28 -5.21 -1.33
N GLY A 26 4.12 -5.72 -0.43
CA GLY A 26 5.37 -6.41 -0.75
C GLY A 26 6.52 -5.46 -1.12
N ARG A 27 7.68 -6.04 -1.47
CA ARG A 27 8.90 -5.31 -1.85
C ARG A 27 8.98 -4.98 -3.35
N GLY A 28 7.98 -5.38 -4.14
CA GLY A 28 7.97 -5.17 -5.59
C GLY A 28 7.76 -3.70 -5.96
N GLY A 29 8.51 -3.20 -6.95
CA GLY A 29 8.46 -1.80 -7.37
C GLY A 29 7.06 -1.34 -7.85
N VAL A 30 6.31 -2.20 -8.54
CA VAL A 30 4.96 -1.88 -9.04
C VAL A 30 3.97 -1.66 -7.90
N GLY A 31 3.98 -2.53 -6.89
CA GLY A 31 3.10 -2.37 -5.73
C GLY A 31 3.46 -1.12 -4.93
N ARG A 32 4.77 -0.91 -4.68
CA ARG A 32 5.26 0.25 -3.91
C ARG A 32 4.93 1.58 -4.61
N SER A 33 5.13 1.66 -5.92
CA SER A 33 4.77 2.85 -6.70
C SER A 33 3.25 3.06 -6.71
N GLY A 34 2.46 2.01 -6.86
CA GLY A 34 0.99 2.08 -6.73
C GLY A 34 0.54 2.64 -5.38
N ALA A 35 1.11 2.16 -4.28
CA ALA A 35 0.79 2.64 -2.94
C ALA A 35 1.13 4.13 -2.76
N TRP A 36 2.28 4.59 -3.25
CA TRP A 36 2.65 6.01 -3.20
C TRP A 36 1.81 6.89 -4.12
N LEU A 37 1.42 6.39 -5.30
CA LEU A 37 0.47 7.08 -6.19
C LEU A 37 -0.89 7.27 -5.50
N LEU A 38 -1.36 6.24 -4.78
CA LEU A 38 -2.58 6.33 -3.98
C LEU A 38 -2.45 7.38 -2.87
N VAL A 39 -1.32 7.41 -2.14
CA VAL A 39 -1.04 8.46 -1.12
C VAL A 39 -1.09 9.85 -1.76
N ALA A 40 -0.35 10.04 -2.86
CA ALA A 40 -0.26 11.33 -3.55
C ALA A 40 -1.62 11.82 -4.03
N GLY A 41 -2.42 10.94 -4.67
CA GLY A 41 -3.77 11.25 -5.08
C GLY A 41 -4.69 11.62 -3.91
N THR A 42 -4.57 10.92 -2.77
CA THR A 42 -5.39 11.21 -1.57
C THR A 42 -5.02 12.55 -0.94
N VAL A 43 -3.72 12.90 -0.89
CA VAL A 43 -3.25 14.20 -0.41
C VAL A 43 -3.72 15.32 -1.33
N MET A 44 -3.62 15.13 -2.64
CA MET A 44 -4.07 16.11 -3.63
C MET A 44 -5.59 16.32 -3.58
N LEU A 45 -6.36 15.26 -3.37
CA LEU A 45 -7.80 15.33 -3.14
C LEU A 45 -8.13 16.13 -1.87
N THR A 46 -7.43 15.85 -0.77
CA THR A 46 -7.59 16.55 0.50
C THR A 46 -7.29 18.05 0.36
N ALA A 47 -6.21 18.39 -0.35
CA ALA A 47 -5.87 19.79 -0.63
C ALA A 47 -6.95 20.48 -1.47
N SER A 48 -7.48 19.81 -2.50
CA SER A 48 -8.57 20.33 -3.33
C SER A 48 -9.81 20.63 -2.50
N GLU A 49 -10.13 19.80 -1.51
CA GLU A 49 -11.27 20.02 -0.61
C GLU A 49 -11.05 21.20 0.35
N LEU A 50 -9.84 21.36 0.88
CA LEU A 50 -9.48 22.52 1.71
C LEU A 50 -9.55 23.84 0.91
N LEU A 51 -9.11 23.81 -0.34
CA LEU A 51 -9.28 24.93 -1.27
C LEU A 51 -10.77 25.19 -1.52
N ALA A 52 -11.58 24.16 -1.75
CA ALA A 52 -13.02 24.31 -1.96
C ALA A 52 -13.73 24.96 -0.74
N MET A 53 -13.32 24.64 0.49
CA MET A 53 -13.83 25.32 1.70
C MET A 53 -13.51 26.82 1.71
N ARG A 54 -12.34 27.21 1.23
CA ARG A 54 -11.93 28.62 1.15
C ARG A 54 -12.77 29.42 0.14
N TYR A 55 -13.33 28.76 -0.86
CA TYR A 55 -14.11 29.37 -1.94
C TYR A 55 -15.62 29.15 -1.83
N VAL A 56 -16.14 28.85 -0.64
CA VAL A 56 -17.57 28.51 -0.45
C VAL A 56 -18.56 29.60 -0.94
N GLY A 57 -18.10 30.85 -1.06
CA GLY A 57 -18.91 31.99 -1.53
C GLY A 57 -18.74 32.33 -3.01
N TRP A 58 -17.95 31.58 -3.78
CA TRP A 58 -17.72 31.86 -5.20
C TRP A 58 -18.75 31.17 -6.09
N THR A 59 -19.18 31.87 -7.14
CA THR A 59 -20.07 31.29 -8.15
C THR A 59 -19.29 30.34 -9.06
N ASN A 60 -19.96 29.30 -9.58
CA ASN A 60 -19.34 28.29 -10.45
C ASN A 60 -18.80 28.86 -11.78
N GLU A 61 -19.10 30.12 -12.10
CA GLU A 61 -18.63 30.81 -13.31
C GLU A 61 -17.23 31.43 -13.14
N ALA A 62 -16.69 31.45 -11.92
CA ALA A 62 -15.34 31.93 -11.69
C ALA A 62 -14.30 31.06 -12.42
N ALA A 63 -13.33 31.67 -13.09
CA ALA A 63 -12.29 31.00 -13.90
C ALA A 63 -11.54 29.86 -13.17
N ASN A 64 -11.53 29.87 -11.83
CA ASN A 64 -10.88 28.85 -11.02
C ASN A 64 -11.69 27.55 -10.86
N ALA A 65 -12.99 27.54 -11.22
CA ALA A 65 -13.82 26.33 -11.13
C ALA A 65 -13.31 25.20 -12.05
N GLY A 66 -12.83 25.54 -13.25
CA GLY A 66 -12.24 24.59 -14.18
C GLY A 66 -10.95 23.95 -13.64
N LEU A 67 -10.08 24.76 -13.01
CA LEU A 67 -8.84 24.26 -12.41
C LEU A 67 -9.12 23.34 -11.21
N MET A 68 -10.10 23.69 -10.36
CA MET A 68 -10.51 22.84 -9.24
C MET A 68 -11.09 21.51 -9.73
N GLY A 69 -11.94 21.54 -10.76
CA GLY A 69 -12.48 20.33 -11.38
C GLY A 69 -11.39 19.43 -11.97
N ALA A 70 -10.41 20.01 -12.67
CA ALA A 70 -9.28 19.28 -13.21
C ALA A 70 -8.40 18.66 -12.11
N ALA A 71 -8.08 19.43 -11.06
CA ALA A 71 -7.30 18.94 -9.92
C ALA A 71 -8.01 17.77 -9.21
N TYR A 72 -9.33 17.87 -9.05
CA TYR A 72 -10.16 16.81 -8.48
C TYR A 72 -10.12 15.54 -9.36
N GLY A 73 -10.35 15.69 -10.68
CA GLY A 73 -10.32 14.57 -11.62
C GLY A 73 -8.96 13.86 -11.68
N ILE A 74 -7.86 14.63 -11.69
CA ILE A 74 -6.49 14.09 -11.63
C ILE A 74 -6.27 13.33 -10.33
N SER A 75 -6.67 13.91 -9.19
CA SER A 75 -6.55 13.28 -7.88
C SER A 75 -7.29 11.94 -7.83
N CYS A 76 -8.55 11.90 -8.27
CA CYS A 76 -9.34 10.67 -8.34
C CYS A 76 -8.72 9.61 -9.27
N THR A 77 -8.15 10.03 -10.40
CA THR A 77 -7.48 9.12 -11.34
C THR A 77 -6.22 8.52 -10.73
N LEU A 78 -5.38 9.35 -10.09
CA LEU A 78 -4.18 8.89 -9.38
C LEU A 78 -4.53 7.92 -8.26
N MET A 79 -5.60 8.19 -7.51
CA MET A 79 -6.11 7.30 -6.48
C MET A 79 -6.59 5.96 -7.08
N GLY A 80 -7.44 5.99 -8.11
CA GLY A 80 -7.95 4.78 -8.73
C GLY A 80 -6.84 3.89 -9.29
N VAL A 81 -5.92 4.46 -10.08
CA VAL A 81 -4.77 3.75 -10.65
C VAL A 81 -3.85 3.24 -9.53
N GLY A 82 -3.54 4.09 -8.54
CA GLY A 82 -2.70 3.73 -7.41
C GLY A 82 -3.28 2.56 -6.61
N ALA A 83 -4.58 2.55 -6.36
CA ALA A 83 -5.28 1.46 -5.67
C ALA A 83 -5.24 0.14 -6.44
N ILE A 84 -5.44 0.18 -7.77
CA ILE A 84 -5.33 -1.01 -8.63
C ILE A 84 -3.90 -1.58 -8.56
N LEU A 85 -2.89 -0.74 -8.75
CA LEU A 85 -1.47 -1.15 -8.72
C LEU A 85 -1.07 -1.68 -7.34
N ALA A 86 -1.51 -1.02 -6.26
CA ALA A 86 -1.30 -1.48 -4.90
C ALA A 86 -1.98 -2.84 -4.67
N GLY A 87 -3.20 -3.04 -5.16
CA GLY A 87 -3.91 -4.31 -5.07
C GLY A 87 -3.22 -5.44 -5.83
N ILE A 88 -2.69 -5.18 -7.03
CA ILE A 88 -1.84 -6.12 -7.76
C ILE A 88 -0.60 -6.46 -6.91
N GLY A 89 0.02 -5.48 -6.28
CA GLY A 89 1.14 -5.67 -5.35
C GLY A 89 0.79 -6.59 -4.18
N VAL A 90 -0.32 -6.32 -3.49
CA VAL A 90 -0.82 -7.14 -2.36
C VAL A 90 -1.07 -8.59 -2.80
N ARG A 91 -1.69 -8.79 -3.97
CA ARG A 91 -1.94 -10.13 -4.54
C ARG A 91 -0.65 -10.87 -4.85
N ARG A 92 0.35 -10.17 -5.40
CA ARG A 92 1.67 -10.75 -5.71
C ARG A 92 2.49 -11.05 -4.46
N ALA A 93 2.36 -10.23 -3.43
CA ALA A 93 3.08 -10.39 -2.17
C ALA A 93 2.56 -11.58 -1.34
N LYS A 94 1.31 -12.02 -1.56
CA LYS A 94 0.66 -13.13 -0.85
C LYS A 94 0.65 -12.98 0.68
N VAL A 95 0.88 -11.77 1.19
CA VAL A 95 0.86 -11.46 2.64
C VAL A 95 -0.57 -11.50 3.17
N TRP A 96 -1.54 -11.06 2.35
CA TRP A 96 -2.96 -11.14 2.67
C TRP A 96 -3.59 -12.31 1.92
N SER A 97 -4.44 -13.06 2.60
CA SER A 97 -5.21 -14.17 2.05
C SER A 97 -6.71 -13.86 1.99
N GLY A 98 -7.44 -14.61 1.17
CA GLY A 98 -8.89 -14.50 1.02
C GLY A 98 -9.36 -13.17 0.42
N TRP A 99 -10.49 -12.67 0.91
CA TRP A 99 -11.14 -11.46 0.41
C TRP A 99 -10.32 -10.18 0.62
N ARG A 100 -9.47 -10.12 1.66
CA ARG A 100 -8.67 -8.94 2.02
C ARG A 100 -7.70 -8.52 0.92
N ALA A 101 -7.17 -9.50 0.19
CA ALA A 101 -6.23 -9.23 -0.90
C ALA A 101 -6.90 -8.59 -2.12
N TRP A 102 -8.23 -8.71 -2.23
CA TRP A 102 -9.02 -8.11 -3.32
C TRP A 102 -9.50 -6.70 -3.00
N THR A 103 -9.60 -6.34 -1.72
CA THR A 103 -10.14 -5.05 -1.26
C THR A 103 -9.52 -3.83 -1.96
N PRO A 104 -8.18 -3.63 -1.99
CA PRO A 104 -7.59 -2.47 -2.66
C PRO A 104 -7.86 -2.44 -4.17
N MET A 105 -7.90 -3.60 -4.83
CA MET A 105 -8.18 -3.70 -6.26
C MET A 105 -9.65 -3.35 -6.55
N VAL A 106 -10.58 -3.90 -5.77
CA VAL A 106 -12.02 -3.62 -5.90
C VAL A 106 -12.30 -2.14 -5.64
N ILE A 107 -11.64 -1.52 -4.66
CA ILE A 107 -11.76 -0.08 -4.40
C ILE A 107 -11.32 0.74 -5.62
N GLY A 108 -10.18 0.39 -6.21
CA GLY A 108 -9.69 1.07 -7.41
C GLY A 108 -10.63 0.93 -8.61
N VAL A 109 -11.22 -0.25 -8.82
CA VAL A 109 -12.22 -0.45 -9.89
C VAL A 109 -13.52 0.28 -9.60
N ALA A 110 -14.01 0.22 -8.36
CA ALA A 110 -15.22 0.91 -7.93
C ALA A 110 -15.09 2.43 -8.06
N GLN A 111 -13.89 3.00 -7.88
CA GLN A 111 -13.62 4.41 -8.16
C GLN A 111 -14.05 4.78 -9.59
N PHE A 112 -13.65 4.01 -10.59
CA PHE A 112 -13.97 4.34 -11.99
C PHE A 112 -15.41 3.96 -12.36
N VAL A 113 -15.90 2.82 -11.88
CA VAL A 113 -17.23 2.33 -12.24
C VAL A 113 -18.35 3.10 -11.54
N MET A 114 -18.12 3.53 -10.31
CA MET A 114 -19.15 4.17 -9.48
C MET A 114 -18.94 5.68 -9.36
N LEU A 115 -17.71 6.12 -9.05
CA LEU A 115 -17.43 7.52 -8.74
C LEU A 115 -17.47 8.38 -10.00
N THR A 116 -16.90 7.92 -11.11
CA THR A 116 -16.93 8.66 -12.39
C THR A 116 -18.37 8.96 -12.86
N PRO A 117 -19.28 7.99 -13.03
CA PRO A 117 -20.67 8.30 -13.41
C PRO A 117 -21.43 9.05 -12.30
N GLY A 118 -21.11 8.79 -11.02
CA GLY A 118 -21.71 9.50 -9.89
C GLY A 118 -21.45 11.01 -9.91
N MET A 119 -20.29 11.44 -10.41
CA MET A 119 -19.93 12.85 -10.57
C MET A 119 -20.69 13.56 -11.69
N PHE A 120 -21.19 12.80 -12.68
CA PHE A 120 -22.13 13.32 -13.68
C PHE A 120 -23.59 13.33 -13.18
N GLY A 121 -23.84 12.72 -12.02
CA GLY A 121 -25.14 12.75 -11.35
C GLY A 121 -25.43 14.09 -10.68
N GLY A 122 -26.68 14.28 -10.27
CA GLY A 122 -27.05 15.41 -9.43
C GLY A 122 -26.41 15.34 -8.03
N PHE A 123 -26.49 16.45 -7.29
CA PHE A 123 -25.88 16.61 -5.97
C PHE A 123 -26.18 15.48 -4.96
N VAL A 124 -27.40 14.95 -4.99
CA VAL A 124 -27.81 13.83 -4.12
C VAL A 124 -27.09 12.54 -4.50
N VAL A 125 -27.00 12.23 -5.80
CA VAL A 125 -26.34 11.02 -6.32
C VAL A 125 -24.84 11.06 -5.98
N ALA A 126 -24.18 12.19 -6.23
CA ALA A 126 -22.76 12.37 -5.89
C ALA A 126 -22.49 12.08 -4.41
N ARG A 127 -23.37 12.53 -3.50
CA ARG A 127 -23.24 12.28 -2.06
C ARG A 127 -23.42 10.83 -1.66
N LEU A 128 -24.42 10.15 -2.23
CA LEU A 128 -24.63 8.72 -1.98
C LEU A 128 -23.43 7.90 -2.47
N VAL A 129 -22.89 8.26 -3.63
CA VAL A 129 -21.71 7.61 -4.20
C VAL A 129 -20.47 7.81 -3.35
N ILE A 130 -20.22 9.05 -2.91
CA ILE A 130 -19.11 9.34 -1.98
C ILE A 130 -19.30 8.59 -0.66
N GLY A 131 -20.52 8.52 -0.11
CA GLY A 131 -20.81 7.78 1.11
C GLY A 131 -20.50 6.28 0.98
N ALA A 132 -20.95 5.66 -0.11
CA ALA A 132 -20.64 4.25 -0.41
C ALA A 132 -19.14 4.02 -0.57
N TRP A 133 -18.45 4.94 -1.26
CA TRP A 133 -17.01 4.89 -1.46
C TRP A 133 -16.23 4.96 -0.13
N MET A 134 -16.65 5.83 0.80
CA MET A 134 -16.07 5.93 2.14
C MET A 134 -16.22 4.62 2.92
N LEU A 135 -17.36 3.93 2.81
CA LEU A 135 -17.57 2.63 3.44
C LEU A 135 -16.58 1.57 2.92
N MET A 136 -16.23 1.59 1.63
CA MET A 136 -15.25 0.67 1.08
C MET A 136 -13.85 0.91 1.66
N PHE A 137 -13.46 2.17 1.84
CA PHE A 137 -12.19 2.50 2.49
C PHE A 137 -12.19 2.18 3.98
N ALA A 138 -13.32 2.34 4.68
CA ALA A 138 -13.46 1.88 6.06
C ALA A 138 -13.27 0.36 6.16
N ALA A 139 -13.83 -0.41 5.20
CA ALA A 139 -13.62 -1.85 5.12
C ALA A 139 -12.15 -2.23 4.84
N LEU A 140 -11.44 -1.45 4.02
CA LEU A 140 -9.99 -1.60 3.80
C LEU A 140 -9.21 -1.39 5.11
N GLY A 141 -9.50 -0.31 5.83
CA GLY A 141 -8.90 0.00 7.13
C GLY A 141 -9.17 -1.11 8.16
N ALA A 142 -10.42 -1.57 8.26
CA ALA A 142 -10.78 -2.69 9.14
C ALA A 142 -10.04 -3.97 8.77
N GLY A 143 -9.91 -4.29 7.48
CA GLY A 143 -9.16 -5.44 6.98
C GLY A 143 -7.66 -5.38 7.33
N ALA A 144 -7.07 -4.17 7.30
CA ALA A 144 -5.69 -3.93 7.69
C ALA A 144 -5.47 -3.98 9.22
N CYS A 145 -6.44 -3.49 10.00
CA CYS A 145 -6.37 -3.48 11.45
C CYS A 145 -6.72 -4.82 12.10
N THR A 146 -7.38 -5.73 11.39
CA THR A 146 -7.75 -7.02 11.98
C THR A 146 -6.46 -7.84 12.19
N PRO A 147 -6.02 -8.08 13.44
CA PRO A 147 -4.85 -8.90 13.69
C PRO A 147 -5.08 -10.23 12.97
N SER A 148 -4.13 -10.69 12.16
CA SER A 148 -4.14 -12.08 11.72
C SER A 148 -3.99 -12.90 12.99
N ARG A 149 -5.11 -13.25 13.62
CA ARG A 149 -5.14 -14.32 14.62
C ARG A 149 -4.51 -15.48 13.89
N TRP A 150 -3.28 -15.76 14.29
CA TRP A 150 -2.56 -16.96 13.96
C TRP A 150 -3.57 -18.12 14.00
N ILE A 151 -3.95 -18.62 12.83
CA ILE A 151 -4.47 -19.97 12.68
C ILE A 151 -3.24 -20.86 12.87
N GLY A 152 -2.85 -20.89 14.13
CA GLY A 152 -1.69 -21.52 14.72
C GLY A 152 -2.01 -21.72 16.20
N SER A 153 -3.29 -21.88 16.55
CA SER A 153 -3.62 -22.91 17.50
C SER A 153 -3.42 -24.22 16.76
N GLU A 154 -2.27 -24.86 16.95
CA GLU A 154 -2.26 -26.31 17.07
C GLU A 154 -2.74 -26.65 18.48
N PRO A 155 -4.03 -26.97 18.71
CA PRO A 155 -4.40 -27.75 19.87
C PRO A 155 -4.26 -29.23 19.50
N GLY A 156 -2.99 -29.68 19.43
CA GLY A 156 -2.62 -31.09 19.55
C GLY A 156 -2.43 -31.87 18.25
N SER A 157 -1.20 -32.36 18.04
CA SER A 157 -0.95 -33.81 18.05
C SER A 157 0.53 -34.08 17.77
N GLY A 158 1.31 -34.36 18.81
CA GLY A 158 2.64 -34.92 18.60
C GLY A 158 3.70 -34.50 19.60
N LEU A 159 3.42 -34.71 20.88
CA LEU A 159 4.45 -35.16 21.82
C LEU A 159 5.12 -36.43 21.27
N ARG A 160 5.98 -36.31 20.27
CA ARG A 160 6.98 -37.32 19.97
C ARG A 160 8.13 -37.05 20.92
N ARG A 161 7.98 -37.53 22.15
CA ARG A 161 9.13 -37.80 23.02
C ARG A 161 10.08 -38.69 22.22
N SER A 162 11.20 -38.13 21.76
CA SER A 162 12.34 -38.98 21.48
C SER A 162 12.80 -39.55 22.82
N PRO A 163 12.92 -40.88 22.95
CA PRO A 163 13.51 -41.50 24.13
C PRO A 163 14.93 -40.95 24.34
N ARG A 164 15.16 -40.48 25.55
CA ARG A 164 16.50 -40.19 26.07
C ARG A 164 17.14 -41.53 26.40
N ALA A 165 18.00 -42.00 25.52
CA ALA A 165 18.92 -43.14 25.64
C ALA A 165 19.93 -42.92 24.49
N ASP A 166 21.24 -42.80 24.65
CA ASP A 166 22.13 -43.20 25.73
C ASP A 166 23.41 -42.35 25.75
N SER A 167 24.01 -42.38 26.94
CA SER A 167 25.41 -42.16 27.26
C SER A 167 26.41 -42.68 26.21
N GLY A 168 27.46 -41.91 25.91
CA GLY A 168 28.66 -42.47 25.28
C GLY A 168 29.70 -41.48 24.76
N SER A 169 30.80 -41.36 25.53
CA SER A 169 32.18 -41.09 25.08
C SER A 169 32.57 -39.73 24.46
N SER A 170 33.20 -38.90 25.30
CA SER A 170 34.58 -38.38 25.15
C SER A 170 35.13 -38.07 23.74
N SER A 171 35.39 -36.78 23.45
CA SER A 171 36.74 -36.20 23.59
C SER A 171 36.83 -34.75 23.07
N PRO A 172 37.77 -33.94 23.59
CA PRO A 172 37.97 -32.54 23.24
C PRO A 172 39.08 -32.37 22.20
N SER A 173 38.95 -31.44 21.25
CA SER A 173 40.12 -30.72 20.73
C SER A 173 39.73 -29.38 20.12
N ALA A 174 40.39 -28.36 20.63
CA ALA A 174 40.39 -26.98 20.17
C ALA A 174 40.63 -26.84 18.66
N SER A 175 40.03 -25.80 18.06
CA SER A 175 40.81 -25.00 17.12
C SER A 175 40.36 -23.54 17.16
N CYS A 176 41.23 -22.77 17.78
CA CYS A 176 41.35 -21.34 17.72
C CYS A 176 41.63 -20.89 16.28
N SER A 177 40.81 -20.00 15.73
CA SER A 177 41.31 -19.05 14.73
C SER A 177 40.49 -17.77 14.74
N THR A 178 40.80 -16.92 15.72
CA THR A 178 40.70 -15.48 15.58
C THR A 178 41.62 -15.06 14.43
N ARG A 179 41.05 -14.58 13.31
CA ARG A 179 41.80 -13.80 12.32
C ARG A 179 41.17 -12.43 12.19
N PHE A 180 41.65 -11.55 13.06
CA PHE A 180 41.57 -10.10 12.97
C PHE A 180 42.66 -9.63 11.99
N ALA A 181 42.31 -8.85 10.96
CA ALA A 181 43.22 -7.97 10.22
C ALA A 181 42.40 -7.01 9.31
N PRO A 182 42.96 -5.90 8.80
CA PRO A 182 42.55 -4.55 9.22
C PRO A 182 41.95 -3.72 8.07
N ALA A 183 41.50 -2.52 8.44
CA ALA A 183 41.08 -1.46 7.54
C ALA A 183 42.15 -1.09 6.51
N SER A 184 41.72 -0.87 5.26
CA SER A 184 42.40 0.04 4.33
C SER A 184 41.38 0.89 3.58
N ARG A 185 41.65 2.20 3.61
CA ARG A 185 41.06 3.27 2.80
C ARG A 185 41.38 3.10 1.32
N THR A 186 40.85 4.04 0.53
CA THR A 186 41.18 4.42 -0.87
C THR A 186 40.50 3.51 -1.90
N SER A 187 39.88 3.98 -2.97
CA SER A 187 39.94 5.26 -3.67
C SER A 187 38.74 5.39 -4.62
N ALA A 188 38.41 6.63 -4.98
CA ALA A 188 37.62 6.97 -6.15
C ALA A 188 38.14 6.23 -7.41
N GLY A 189 37.22 5.78 -8.27
CA GLY A 189 37.55 5.09 -9.51
C GLY A 189 36.36 5.02 -10.45
N THR A 190 36.33 5.96 -11.38
CA THR A 190 35.47 6.00 -12.57
C THR A 190 35.89 4.87 -13.54
N SER A 191 34.96 4.01 -13.96
CA SER A 191 35.00 3.25 -15.23
C SER A 191 33.54 2.89 -15.57
N VAL A 192 32.92 3.27 -16.68
CA VAL A 192 33.25 3.11 -18.11
C VAL A 192 33.57 1.67 -18.48
N GLY A 193 32.57 0.98 -19.03
CA GLY A 193 32.78 0.06 -20.14
C GLY A 193 32.35 -1.39 -19.97
N ARG A 194 31.48 -1.80 -20.90
CA ARG A 194 31.54 -3.04 -21.71
C ARG A 194 31.00 -4.38 -21.16
N THR A 195 29.89 -4.77 -21.81
CA THR A 195 29.63 -6.03 -22.54
C THR A 195 29.79 -7.37 -21.84
N SER A 196 28.74 -8.19 -21.89
CA SER A 196 28.70 -9.51 -22.56
C SER A 196 27.31 -10.13 -22.36
N SER A 197 26.47 -10.27 -23.39
CA SER A 197 26.34 -11.48 -24.23
C SER A 197 26.46 -12.80 -23.43
N ALA A 198 25.34 -13.45 -23.19
CA ALA A 198 25.31 -14.87 -22.84
C ALA A 198 24.23 -15.58 -23.66
N CYS A 199 24.73 -16.24 -24.71
CA CYS A 199 24.12 -17.38 -25.37
C CYS A 199 23.80 -18.48 -24.34
N ARG A 200 22.60 -19.07 -24.39
CA ARG A 200 22.39 -20.43 -23.88
C ARG A 200 21.21 -21.10 -24.58
N THR A 201 21.53 -21.88 -25.59
CA THR A 201 20.75 -23.02 -26.09
C THR A 201 20.83 -24.19 -25.11
N ARG A 202 19.71 -24.84 -24.85
CA ARG A 202 19.48 -26.27 -25.12
C ARG A 202 17.99 -26.57 -25.07
#